data_AF-A0A2T4Z707-F1
#
_entry.id   AF-A0A2T4Z707-F1
#
_cell.length_a   1.000
_cell.length_b   1.000
_cell.length_c   1.000
_cell.angle_alpha   90.00
_cell.angle_beta   90.00
_cell.angle_gamma   90.00
#
_symmetry.space_group_name_H-M   'P 1'
#
loop_
_entity.id
_entity.type
_entity.pdbx_description
1 polymer ?
#
loop_
_entity_poly.entity_id
_entity_poly.type
_entity_poly.pdbx_seq_one_letter_code
_entity_poly.pdbx_strand_id
1 'polypeptide(L)'
;MKKRSIGFAFGLLHFWVLVILLGAIIFETWIIYPNIFHDIPRSFEVGMDFMTVNGPHDFFPPLGLLSLVLGVGSLLFNWRIKSIRYLILGSILILFVCNLLLSMAYLWPRNTIMFIEGAAVHPVSFLQQTALEFQRAHKFRVLGVAATSVMAFLAFLRMYRHGHTTKTTP
;
A
#
# COMPACT_ATOMS: atom_id res chain seq x y z
N MET A 1 10.44 -22.14 -21.53
CA MET A 1 9.14 -21.42 -21.65
C MET A 1 8.43 -21.23 -20.30
N LYS A 2 8.23 -22.27 -19.47
CA LYS A 2 7.51 -22.18 -18.16
C LYS A 2 8.03 -21.08 -17.22
N LYS A 3 9.35 -20.98 -16.99
CA LYS A 3 9.95 -19.97 -16.07
C LYS A 3 9.68 -18.51 -16.49
N ARG A 4 9.70 -18.22 -17.79
CA ARG A 4 9.38 -16.87 -18.31
C ARG A 4 7.90 -16.53 -18.12
N SER A 5 7.00 -17.50 -18.34
CA SER A 5 5.57 -17.32 -18.10
C SER A 5 5.26 -17.04 -16.63
N ILE A 6 5.94 -17.74 -15.72
CA ILE A 6 5.79 -17.54 -14.27
C ILE A 6 6.29 -16.14 -13.89
N GLY A 7 7.49 -15.75 -14.33
CA GLY A 7 8.04 -14.41 -14.04
C GLY A 7 7.15 -13.28 -14.56
N PHE A 8 6.54 -13.46 -15.74
CA PHE A 8 5.57 -12.50 -16.26
C PHE A 8 4.31 -12.43 -15.40
N ALA A 9 3.74 -13.58 -15.01
CA ALA A 9 2.55 -13.63 -14.15
C ALA A 9 2.79 -12.95 -12.79
N PHE A 10 3.93 -13.21 -12.15
CA PHE A 10 4.31 -12.52 -10.91
C PHE A 10 4.42 -11.00 -11.09
N GLY A 11 5.06 -10.53 -12.17
CA GLY A 11 5.17 -9.10 -12.44
C GLY A 11 3.82 -8.44 -12.74
N LEU A 12 2.94 -9.12 -13.49
CA LEU A 12 1.59 -8.65 -13.78
C LEU A 12 0.74 -8.56 -12.50
N LEU A 13 0.72 -9.62 -11.69
CA LEU A 13 -0.03 -9.67 -10.45
C LEU A 13 0.49 -8.65 -9.43
N HIS A 14 1.80 -8.53 -9.28
CA HIS A 14 2.41 -7.51 -8.41
C HIS A 14 1.95 -6.10 -8.80
N PHE A 15 1.99 -5.77 -10.09
CA PHE A 15 1.51 -4.48 -10.59
C PHE A 15 0.03 -4.25 -10.28
N TRP A 16 -0.86 -5.21 -10.61
CA TRP A 16 -2.29 -5.04 -10.37
C TRP A 16 -2.65 -4.93 -8.89
N VAL A 17 -2.03 -5.73 -8.03
CA VAL A 17 -2.24 -5.64 -6.59
C VAL A 17 -1.83 -4.26 -6.06
N LEU A 18 -0.73 -3.69 -6.57
CA LEU A 18 -0.31 -2.34 -6.20
C LEU A 18 -1.28 -1.26 -6.69
N VAL A 19 -1.85 -1.41 -7.90
CA VAL A 19 -2.88 -0.48 -8.40
C VAL A 19 -4.14 -0.53 -7.52
N ILE A 20 -4.57 -1.73 -7.12
CA ILE A 20 -5.71 -1.89 -6.21
C ILE A 20 -5.40 -1.25 -4.85
N LEU A 21 -4.21 -1.52 -4.29
CA LEU A 21 -3.76 -0.93 -3.03
C LEU A 21 -3.73 0.60 -3.10
N LEU A 22 -3.18 1.17 -4.18
CA LEU A 22 -3.14 2.62 -4.41
C LEU A 22 -4.55 3.19 -4.51
N GLY A 23 -5.43 2.56 -5.28
CA GLY A 23 -6.83 2.98 -5.43
C GLY A 23 -7.56 3.00 -4.10
N ALA A 24 -7.40 1.95 -3.28
CA ALA A 24 -7.98 1.88 -1.94
C ALA A 24 -7.44 2.98 -1.01
N ILE A 25 -6.13 3.23 -1.02
CA ILE A 25 -5.52 4.30 -0.22
C ILE A 25 -5.99 5.69 -0.67
N ILE A 26 -6.12 5.93 -1.98
CA ILE A 26 -6.66 7.18 -2.51
C ILE A 26 -8.11 7.34 -2.05
N PHE A 27 -8.93 6.30 -2.17
CA PHE A 27 -10.31 6.32 -1.72
C PHE A 27 -10.42 6.61 -0.22
N GLU A 28 -9.61 5.97 0.62
CA GLU A 28 -9.53 6.30 2.05
C GLU A 28 -9.21 7.79 2.25
N THR A 29 -8.19 8.28 1.57
CA THR A 29 -7.67 9.65 1.76
C THR A 29 -8.69 10.72 1.43
N TRP A 30 -9.44 10.52 0.34
CA TRP A 30 -10.30 11.58 -0.23
C TRP A 30 -11.78 11.39 0.10
N ILE A 31 -12.23 10.18 0.40
CA ILE A 31 -13.63 9.89 0.70
C ILE A 31 -13.80 9.52 2.17
N ILE A 32 -13.04 8.57 2.70
CA ILE A 32 -13.29 8.04 4.06
C ILE A 32 -12.75 9.00 5.14
N TYR A 33 -11.48 9.38 5.08
CA TYR A 33 -10.80 10.15 6.11
C TYR A 33 -11.38 11.55 6.34
N PRO A 34 -11.85 12.30 5.32
CA PRO A 34 -12.57 13.54 5.56
C PRO A 34 -13.81 13.33 6.44
N ASN A 35 -14.55 12.22 6.25
CA ASN A 35 -15.70 11.90 7.08
C ASN A 35 -15.30 11.40 8.48
N ILE A 36 -14.21 10.65 8.62
CA ILE A 36 -13.74 10.17 9.94
C ILE A 36 -13.13 11.29 10.79
N PHE A 37 -12.49 12.31 10.19
CA PHE A 37 -11.74 13.33 10.93
C PHE A 37 -12.42 14.70 11.05
N HIS A 38 -13.65 14.88 10.54
CA HIS A 38 -14.32 16.19 10.52
C HIS A 38 -14.84 16.68 11.88
N ASP A 39 -15.29 15.77 12.75
CA ASP A 39 -15.97 16.12 14.02
C ASP A 39 -15.50 15.16 15.13
N ILE A 40 -14.27 15.32 15.58
CA ILE A 40 -13.63 14.45 16.58
C ILE A 40 -14.13 14.85 17.98
N PRO A 41 -14.61 13.92 18.83
CA PRO A 41 -14.51 12.46 18.68
C PRO A 41 -15.76 11.79 18.08
N ARG A 42 -16.88 12.52 17.92
CA ARG A 42 -18.16 11.93 17.50
C ARG A 42 -18.06 11.13 16.18
N SER A 43 -17.32 11.65 15.22
CA SER A 43 -17.09 11.00 13.93
C SER A 43 -16.26 9.72 14.01
N PHE A 44 -15.49 9.50 15.08
CA PHE A 44 -14.80 8.23 15.31
C PHE A 44 -15.78 7.12 15.66
N GLU A 45 -16.72 7.39 16.56
CA GLU A 45 -17.76 6.44 16.95
C GLU A 45 -18.62 6.06 15.73
N VAL A 46 -19.11 7.06 14.99
CA VAL A 46 -19.89 6.84 13.77
C VAL A 46 -19.10 6.07 12.72
N GLY A 47 -17.80 6.36 12.58
CA GLY A 47 -16.91 5.64 11.66
C GLY A 47 -16.75 4.16 12.06
N MET A 48 -16.63 3.87 13.35
CA MET A 48 -16.54 2.51 13.87
C MET A 48 -17.85 1.73 13.68
N ASP A 49 -18.99 2.39 13.89
CA ASP A 49 -20.31 1.80 13.63
C ASP A 49 -20.48 1.46 12.14
N PHE A 50 -20.03 2.34 11.26
CA PHE A 50 -20.03 2.09 9.81
C PHE A 50 -19.13 0.91 9.41
N MET A 51 -17.99 0.73 10.08
CA MET A 51 -16.98 -0.31 9.77
C MET A 51 -17.09 -1.55 10.67
N THR A 52 -18.27 -1.82 11.26
CA THR A 52 -18.46 -2.90 12.23
C THR A 52 -18.20 -4.30 11.67
N VAL A 53 -18.44 -4.52 10.36
CA VAL A 53 -18.26 -5.84 9.72
C VAL A 53 -16.89 -6.01 9.08
N ASN A 54 -16.40 -4.98 8.39
CA ASN A 54 -15.08 -4.96 7.77
C ASN A 54 -14.51 -3.55 7.86
N GLY A 55 -13.26 -3.45 8.29
CA GLY A 55 -12.53 -2.19 8.37
C GLY A 55 -11.20 -2.22 7.62
N PRO A 56 -10.44 -1.12 7.67
CA PRO A 56 -9.12 -1.02 7.05
C PRO A 56 -8.15 -2.13 7.49
N HIS A 57 -8.27 -2.58 8.75
CA HIS A 57 -7.41 -3.64 9.30
C HIS A 57 -7.65 -5.03 8.68
N ASP A 58 -8.82 -5.29 8.10
CA ASP A 58 -9.15 -6.55 7.42
C ASP A 58 -8.64 -6.55 5.97
N PHE A 59 -8.54 -5.38 5.35
CA PHE A 59 -8.20 -5.24 3.94
C PHE A 59 -6.72 -4.96 3.67
N PHE A 60 -6.13 -3.97 4.36
CA PHE A 60 -4.80 -3.47 4.01
C PHE A 60 -3.65 -4.41 4.40
N PRO A 61 -3.61 -5.04 5.59
CA PRO A 61 -2.54 -5.95 5.95
C PRO A 61 -2.39 -7.16 5.00
N PRO A 62 -3.44 -7.94 4.67
CA PRO A 62 -3.28 -9.07 3.74
C PRO A 62 -2.91 -8.62 2.33
N LEU A 63 -3.49 -7.52 1.84
CA LEU A 63 -3.15 -6.97 0.51
C LEU A 63 -1.71 -6.46 0.46
N GLY A 64 -1.25 -5.80 1.53
CA GLY A 64 0.12 -5.35 1.71
C GLY A 64 1.11 -6.52 1.70
N LEU A 65 0.82 -7.59 2.45
CA LEU A 65 1.65 -8.80 2.44
C LEU A 65 1.67 -9.45 1.05
N LEU A 66 0.51 -9.60 0.40
CA LEU A 66 0.41 -10.16 -0.94
C LEU A 66 1.26 -9.36 -1.94
N SER A 67 1.22 -8.03 -1.86
CA SER A 67 2.01 -7.15 -2.73
C SER A 67 3.52 -7.35 -2.55
N LEU A 68 4.00 -7.57 -1.31
CA LEU A 68 5.39 -7.89 -1.01
C LEU A 68 5.79 -9.26 -1.54
N VAL A 69 4.98 -10.30 -1.29
CA VAL A 69 5.25 -11.67 -1.76
C VAL A 69 5.33 -11.72 -3.28
N LEU A 70 4.38 -11.08 -3.98
CA LEU A 70 4.38 -11.00 -5.44
C LEU A 70 5.56 -10.18 -5.96
N GLY A 71 5.95 -9.11 -5.26
CA GLY A 71 7.12 -8.31 -5.59
C GLY A 71 8.41 -9.13 -5.50
N VAL A 72 8.64 -9.82 -4.38
CA VAL A 72 9.79 -10.71 -4.18
C VAL A 72 9.80 -11.81 -5.23
N GLY A 73 8.67 -12.46 -5.49
CA GLY A 73 8.56 -13.46 -6.56
C GLY A 73 8.92 -12.89 -7.93
N SER A 74 8.40 -11.72 -8.28
CA SER A 74 8.72 -11.01 -9.52
C SER A 74 10.21 -10.73 -9.64
N LEU A 75 10.85 -10.28 -8.55
CA LEU A 75 12.28 -10.01 -8.50
C LEU A 75 13.11 -11.28 -8.72
N LEU A 76 12.79 -12.37 -8.02
CA LEU A 76 13.52 -13.64 -8.11
C LEU A 76 13.41 -14.26 -9.51
N PHE A 77 12.21 -14.30 -10.10
CA PHE A 77 12.01 -14.89 -11.42
C PHE A 77 12.60 -14.05 -12.55
N ASN A 78 12.67 -12.73 -12.38
CA ASN A 78 13.14 -11.79 -13.42
C ASN A 78 14.51 -11.16 -13.11
N TRP A 79 15.26 -11.65 -12.11
CA TRP A 79 16.52 -11.06 -11.65
C TRP A 79 17.56 -10.83 -12.77
N ARG A 80 17.57 -11.69 -13.78
CA ARG A 80 18.50 -11.62 -14.92
C ARG A 80 18.18 -10.48 -15.90
N ILE A 81 16.99 -9.89 -15.84
CA ILE A 81 16.58 -8.77 -16.69
C ILE A 81 17.11 -7.46 -16.06
N LYS A 82 18.31 -7.07 -16.45
CA LYS A 82 19.03 -5.90 -15.88
C LYS A 82 18.22 -4.60 -15.94
N SER A 83 17.40 -4.41 -16.97
CA SER A 83 16.60 -3.20 -17.18
C SER A 83 15.46 -3.00 -16.18
N ILE A 84 15.07 -4.04 -15.43
CA ILE A 84 13.92 -3.99 -14.50
C ILE A 84 14.27 -4.35 -13.05
N ARG A 85 15.36 -5.09 -12.78
CA ARG A 85 15.65 -5.61 -11.44
C ARG A 85 15.69 -4.54 -10.35
N TYR A 86 16.26 -3.36 -10.63
CA TYR A 86 16.34 -2.26 -9.66
C TYR A 86 15.03 -1.49 -9.51
N LEU A 87 14.17 -1.50 -10.54
CA LEU A 87 12.81 -0.96 -10.42
C LEU A 87 11.97 -1.84 -9.49
N ILE A 88 12.05 -3.16 -9.63
CA ILE A 88 11.33 -4.09 -8.75
C ILE A 88 11.92 -4.07 -7.33
N LEU A 89 13.24 -4.06 -7.19
CA LEU A 89 13.87 -3.97 -5.86
C LEU A 89 13.47 -2.66 -5.16
N GLY A 90 13.56 -1.52 -5.86
CA GLY A 90 13.17 -0.24 -5.30
C GLY A 90 11.67 -0.18 -4.95
N SER A 91 10.79 -0.76 -5.77
CA SER A 91 9.35 -0.80 -5.47
C SER A 91 9.07 -1.58 -4.17
N ILE A 92 9.75 -2.72 -3.97
CA ILE A 92 9.64 -3.54 -2.74
C ILE A 92 10.16 -2.77 -1.53
N LEU A 93 11.32 -2.11 -1.63
CA LEU A 93 11.91 -1.38 -0.51
C LEU A 93 11.05 -0.19 -0.09
N ILE A 94 10.56 0.59 -1.05
CA ILE A 94 9.66 1.72 -0.77
C ILE A 94 8.35 1.21 -0.17
N LEU A 95 7.78 0.13 -0.71
CA LEU A 95 6.56 -0.48 -0.17
C LEU A 95 6.78 -0.94 1.27
N PHE A 96 7.88 -1.62 1.54
CA PHE A 96 8.21 -2.10 2.88
C PHE A 96 8.33 -0.95 3.87
N VAL A 97 9.05 0.12 3.53
CA VAL A 97 9.25 1.27 4.42
C VAL A 97 7.97 2.11 4.56
N CYS A 98 7.42 2.59 3.45
CA CYS A 98 6.33 3.56 3.44
C CYS A 98 4.97 2.95 3.72
N ASN A 99 4.76 1.66 3.45
CA ASN A 99 3.50 0.99 3.75
C ASN A 99 3.59 0.14 5.01
N LEU A 100 4.50 -0.83 5.09
CA LEU A 100 4.51 -1.78 6.21
C LEU A 100 5.10 -1.16 7.49
N LEU A 101 6.35 -0.71 7.45
CA LEU A 101 7.03 -0.17 8.63
C LEU A 101 6.35 1.09 9.15
N LEU A 102 6.00 2.04 8.27
CA LEU A 102 5.26 3.24 8.67
C LEU A 102 3.92 2.89 9.32
N SER A 103 3.21 1.87 8.81
CA SER A 103 1.94 1.46 9.40
C SER A 103 2.13 0.86 10.79
N MET A 104 3.00 -0.14 10.92
CA MET A 104 3.21 -0.84 12.19
C MET A 104 3.81 0.05 13.28
N ALA A 105 4.84 0.83 12.93
CA ALA A 105 5.59 1.62 13.89
C ALA A 105 4.90 2.95 14.25
N TYR A 106 4.10 3.50 13.34
CA TYR A 106 3.51 4.83 13.53
C TYR A 106 1.99 4.82 13.48
N LEU A 107 1.37 4.38 12.37
CA LEU A 107 -0.08 4.53 12.17
C LEU A 107 -0.93 3.64 13.09
N TRP A 108 -0.53 2.39 13.32
CA TRP A 108 -1.27 1.46 14.19
C TRP A 108 -1.39 1.98 15.63
N PRO A 109 -0.30 2.44 16.29
CA PRO A 109 -0.42 3.10 17.59
C PRO A 109 -1.42 4.27 17.62
N ARG A 110 -1.44 5.11 16.58
CA ARG A 110 -2.39 6.23 16.52
C ARG A 110 -3.83 5.76 16.32
N ASN A 111 -4.04 4.70 15.54
CA ASN A 111 -5.35 4.08 15.41
C ASN A 111 -5.84 3.51 16.74
N THR A 112 -4.97 2.89 17.54
CA THR A 112 -5.33 2.41 18.89
C THR A 112 -5.77 3.57 19.78
N ILE A 113 -4.99 4.66 19.81
CA ILE A 113 -5.35 5.87 20.57
C ILE A 113 -6.70 6.44 20.12
N MET A 114 -6.93 6.56 18.81
CA MET A 114 -8.12 7.20 18.26
C MET A 114 -9.39 6.34 18.36
N PHE A 115 -9.30 5.05 18.05
CA PHE A 115 -10.47 4.20 17.79
C PHE A 115 -10.70 3.10 18.84
N ILE A 116 -9.70 2.77 19.67
CA ILE A 116 -9.82 1.75 20.72
C ILE A 116 -9.90 2.43 22.09
N GLU A 117 -8.94 3.31 22.39
CA GLU A 117 -8.88 4.04 23.66
C GLU A 117 -9.86 5.23 23.66
N GLY A 118 -9.78 6.04 22.60
CA GLY A 118 -10.75 7.10 22.31
C GLY A 118 -10.94 8.10 23.46
N ALA A 119 -12.14 8.70 23.52
CA ALA A 119 -12.48 9.71 24.52
C ALA A 119 -12.68 9.14 25.93
N ALA A 120 -12.74 7.81 26.07
CA ALA A 120 -12.81 7.15 27.38
C ALA A 120 -11.48 7.24 28.15
N VAL A 121 -10.37 7.36 27.43
CA VAL A 121 -9.01 7.42 28.02
C VAL A 121 -8.37 8.79 27.82
N HIS A 122 -8.63 9.45 26.69
CA HIS A 122 -7.91 10.67 26.30
C HIS A 122 -8.82 11.89 26.16
N PRO A 123 -8.31 13.10 26.46
CA PRO A 123 -9.05 14.33 26.18
C PRO A 123 -9.19 14.56 24.66
N VAL A 124 -10.27 15.21 24.25
CA VAL A 124 -10.60 15.46 22.83
C VAL A 124 -9.48 16.18 22.08
N SER A 125 -8.83 17.16 22.72
CA SER A 125 -7.72 17.90 22.12
C SER A 125 -6.53 16.99 21.77
N PHE A 126 -6.26 15.97 22.59
CA PHE A 126 -5.22 14.98 22.30
C PHE A 126 -5.60 14.08 21.13
N LEU A 127 -6.88 13.68 21.03
CA LEU A 127 -7.39 12.90 19.89
C LEU A 127 -7.32 13.68 18.58
N GLN A 128 -7.66 14.98 18.61
CA GLN A 128 -7.52 15.88 17.46
C GLN A 128 -6.06 16.00 17.01
N GLN A 129 -5.13 16.19 17.96
CA GLN A 129 -3.71 16.20 17.64
C GLN A 129 -3.25 14.86 17.03
N THR A 130 -3.65 13.74 17.63
CA THR A 130 -3.33 12.39 17.15
C THR A 130 -3.84 12.17 15.73
N ALA A 131 -5.04 12.67 15.41
CA ALA A 131 -5.60 12.61 14.06
C ALA A 131 -4.79 13.44 13.06
N LEU A 132 -4.29 14.61 13.44
CA LEU A 132 -3.42 15.41 12.57
C LEU A 132 -2.08 14.71 12.32
N GLU A 133 -1.49 14.10 13.34
CA GLU A 133 -0.27 13.31 13.22
C GLU A 133 -0.46 12.11 12.29
N PHE A 134 -1.57 11.38 12.47
CA PHE A 134 -1.95 10.26 11.61
C PHE A 134 -2.11 10.72 10.15
N GLN A 135 -2.87 11.79 9.89
CA GLN A 135 -3.09 12.30 8.54
C GLN A 135 -1.79 12.76 7.86
N ARG A 136 -0.87 13.38 8.60
CA ARG A 136 0.45 13.76 8.06
C ARG A 136 1.27 12.53 7.68
N ALA A 137 1.35 11.53 8.56
CA ALA A 137 2.05 10.28 8.27
C ALA A 137 1.42 9.54 7.08
N HIS A 138 0.08 9.48 7.02
CA HIS A 138 -0.65 8.85 5.93
C HIS A 138 -0.36 9.49 4.57
N LYS A 139 -0.16 10.81 4.48
CA LYS A 139 0.28 11.45 3.21
C LYS A 139 1.60 10.88 2.71
N PHE A 140 2.56 10.58 3.59
CA PHE A 140 3.80 9.90 3.21
C PHE A 140 3.54 8.47 2.74
N ARG A 141 2.60 7.74 3.37
CA ARG A 141 2.16 6.42 2.91
C ARG A 141 1.59 6.49 1.48
N VAL A 142 0.71 7.45 1.20
CA VAL A 142 0.11 7.67 -0.13
C VAL A 142 1.21 7.88 -1.18
N LEU A 143 2.15 8.81 -0.92
CA LEU A 143 3.25 9.09 -1.83
C LEU A 143 4.14 7.86 -2.06
N GLY A 144 4.46 7.11 -1.01
CA GLY A 144 5.25 5.89 -1.10
C GLY A 144 4.57 4.81 -1.95
N VAL A 145 3.28 4.55 -1.71
CA VAL A 145 2.53 3.55 -2.49
C VAL A 145 2.35 4.00 -3.95
N ALA A 146 2.16 5.29 -4.20
CA ALA A 146 2.13 5.83 -5.56
C ALA A 146 3.48 5.62 -6.28
N ALA A 147 4.59 5.95 -5.64
CA ALA A 147 5.94 5.73 -6.19
C ALA A 147 6.20 4.25 -6.48
N THR A 148 5.88 3.36 -5.52
CA THR A 148 5.94 1.91 -5.70
C THR A 148 5.13 1.44 -6.91
N SER A 149 3.90 1.95 -7.07
CA SER A 149 3.01 1.57 -8.18
C SER A 149 3.57 2.02 -9.54
N VAL A 150 4.11 3.23 -9.62
CA VAL A 150 4.78 3.74 -10.83
C VAL A 150 6.01 2.88 -11.18
N MET A 151 6.84 2.55 -10.19
CA MET A 151 8.02 1.70 -10.42
C MET A 151 7.62 0.29 -10.89
N ALA A 152 6.59 -0.31 -10.30
CA ALA A 152 6.05 -1.59 -10.71
C ALA A 152 5.48 -1.54 -12.14
N PHE A 153 4.77 -0.47 -12.49
CA PHE A 153 4.28 -0.25 -13.86
C PHE A 153 5.42 -0.15 -14.88
N LEU A 154 6.44 0.66 -14.58
CA LEU A 154 7.62 0.81 -15.45
C LEU A 154 8.39 -0.52 -15.60
N ALA A 155 8.53 -1.28 -14.52
CA ALA A 155 9.13 -2.61 -14.55
C ALA A 155 8.32 -3.57 -15.43
N PHE A 156 6.98 -3.58 -15.27
CA PHE A 156 6.08 -4.40 -16.06
C PHE A 156 6.14 -4.05 -17.56
N LEU A 157 6.09 -2.77 -17.92
CA LEU A 157 6.22 -2.33 -19.32
C LEU A 157 7.55 -2.76 -19.95
N ARG A 158 8.66 -2.58 -19.23
CA ARG A 158 9.99 -2.99 -19.71
C ARG A 158 10.11 -4.51 -19.84
N MET A 159 9.51 -5.26 -18.93
CA MET A 159 9.44 -6.72 -18.99
C MET A 159 8.64 -7.18 -20.22
N TYR A 160 7.48 -6.58 -20.47
CA TYR A 160 6.64 -6.87 -21.63
C TYR A 160 7.38 -6.60 -22.95
N ARG A 161 8.05 -5.45 -23.07
CA ARG A 161 8.88 -5.11 -24.24
C ARG A 161 10.02 -6.10 -24.46
N HIS A 162 10.70 -6.54 -23.40
CA HIS A 162 11.76 -7.54 -23.48
C HIS A 162 11.26 -8.91 -23.98
N GLY A 163 10.03 -9.27 -23.63
CA GLY A 163 9.37 -10.48 -24.13
C GLY A 163 9.09 -10.45 -25.64
N HIS A 164 8.82 -9.27 -26.20
CA HIS A 164 8.61 -9.08 -27.64
C HIS A 164 9.92 -9.09 -28.43
N THR A 165 10.94 -8.34 -27.97
CA THR A 165 12.22 -8.25 -28.70
C THR A 165 12.97 -9.58 -28.77
N THR A 166 12.79 -10.46 -27.79
CA THR A 166 13.41 -11.80 -27.78
C THR A 166 12.65 -12.84 -28.62
N LYS A 167 11.43 -12.54 -29.09
CA LYS A 167 10.69 -13.38 -30.04
C LYS A 167 10.97 -13.02 -31.50
N THR A 168 11.50 -11.82 -31.76
CA THR A 168 11.74 -11.27 -33.11
C THR A 168 13.17 -11.42 -33.61
N THR A 169 14.09 -11.95 -32.79
CA THR A 169 15.42 -12.38 -33.26
C THR A 169 15.32 -13.80 -33.84
N PRO A 170 15.56 -13.99 -35.16
CA PRO A 170 15.58 -15.30 -35.80
C PRO A 170 16.71 -16.20 -35.27
#